data_AF-A0A0L9TXT1-F1
#
_entry.id   AF-A0A0L9TXT1-F1
#
_cell.length_a   1.000
_cell.length_b   1.000
_cell.length_c   1.000
_cell.angle_alpha   90.00
_cell.angle_beta   90.00
_cell.angle_gamma   90.00
#
_symmetry.space_group_name_H-M   'P 1'
#
loop_
_entity.id
_entity.type
_entity.pdbx_description
1 polymer ?
#
loop_
_entity_poly.entity_id
_entity_poly.type
_entity_poly.pdbx_seq_one_letter_code
_entity_poly.pdbx_strand_id
1 'polypeptide(L)'
;MEKGFLDDQFSQLQNLQDESTPDFVLEVVTMFFDDSENLIKNMARCLEQVPADFKQIDAYAHQYKGSSASVGAARVKSVCANFRPFCETKNLDG
;
A
#
# COMPACT_ATOMS: atom_id res chain seq x y z
N MET A 1 9.32 11.00 -10.33
CA MET A 1 10.25 10.59 -9.25
C MET A 1 10.75 11.75 -8.39
N GLU A 2 10.98 12.96 -8.94
CA GLU A 2 11.58 14.12 -8.23
C GLU A 2 11.01 14.48 -6.84
N LYS A 3 9.76 14.15 -6.53
CA LYS A 3 9.13 14.43 -5.23
C LYS A 3 9.05 13.21 -4.30
N GLY A 4 9.66 12.08 -4.65
CA GLY A 4 9.69 10.85 -3.85
C GLY A 4 8.35 10.09 -3.77
N PHE A 5 7.34 10.46 -4.56
CA PHE A 5 6.06 9.74 -4.59
C PHE A 5 6.16 8.39 -5.27
N LEU A 6 6.95 8.32 -6.35
CA LEU A 6 7.16 7.12 -7.16
C LEU A 6 8.65 6.77 -7.18
N ASP A 7 8.96 5.47 -7.12
CA ASP A 7 10.31 4.92 -7.32
C ASP A 7 10.45 4.20 -8.68
N ASP A 8 11.61 3.62 -8.94
CA ASP A 8 11.97 3.00 -10.22
C ASP A 8 11.05 1.83 -10.60
N GLN A 9 10.33 1.24 -9.65
CA GLN A 9 9.39 0.17 -9.93
C GLN A 9 8.24 0.65 -10.84
N PHE A 10 7.82 1.92 -10.72
CA PHE A 10 6.80 2.46 -11.60
C PHE A 10 7.30 2.53 -13.06
N SER A 11 8.57 2.87 -13.27
CA SER A 11 9.17 2.84 -14.61
C SER A 11 9.33 1.42 -15.15
N GLN A 12 9.62 0.44 -14.29
CA GLN A 12 9.58 -0.96 -14.70
C GLN A 12 8.17 -1.38 -15.14
N LEU A 13 7.13 -0.92 -14.44
CA LEU A 13 5.74 -1.15 -14.82
C LEU A 13 5.41 -0.54 -16.20
N GLN A 14 5.87 0.68 -16.45
CA GLN A 14 5.69 1.34 -17.76
C GLN A 14 6.38 0.59 -18.90
N ASN A 15 7.55 -0.02 -18.65
CA ASN A 15 8.28 -0.79 -19.66
C ASN A 15 7.61 -2.12 -20.04
N LEU A 16 6.63 -2.59 -19.26
CA LEU A 16 5.85 -3.79 -19.57
C LEU A 16 4.67 -3.49 -20.51
N GLN A 17 4.30 -2.22 -20.67
CA GLN A 17 3.23 -1.82 -21.58
C GLN A 17 3.75 -1.71 -23.01
N ASP A 18 3.03 -2.32 -23.95
CA ASP A 18 3.34 -2.28 -25.38
C ASP A 18 2.07 -2.14 -26.25
N GLU A 19 2.22 -2.19 -27.58
CA GLU A 19 1.10 -2.08 -28.53
C GLU A 19 0.07 -3.20 -28.39
N SER A 20 0.44 -4.36 -27.83
CA SER A 20 -0.48 -5.48 -27.58
C SER A 20 -1.24 -5.34 -26.26
N THR A 21 -0.74 -4.53 -25.34
CA THR A 21 -1.29 -4.32 -23.98
C THR A 21 -1.35 -2.83 -23.62
N PRO A 22 -2.01 -1.98 -24.42
CA PRO A 22 -1.89 -0.52 -24.31
C PRO A 22 -2.41 0.06 -22.99
N ASP A 23 -3.25 -0.68 -22.27
CA ASP A 23 -3.86 -0.23 -21.01
C ASP A 23 -3.23 -0.90 -19.76
N PHE A 24 -2.14 -1.66 -19.92
CA PHE A 24 -1.54 -2.44 -18.81
C PHE A 24 -1.27 -1.61 -17.55
N VAL A 25 -0.64 -0.44 -17.69
CA VAL A 25 -0.34 0.43 -16.53
C VAL A 25 -1.63 0.95 -15.90
N LEU A 26 -2.62 1.32 -16.72
CA LEU A 26 -3.91 1.82 -16.23
C LEU A 26 -4.65 0.73 -15.45
N GLU A 27 -4.70 -0.50 -15.98
CA GLU A 27 -5.34 -1.64 -15.33
C GLU A 27 -4.67 -1.96 -13.98
N VAL A 28 -3.34 -2.01 -13.95
CA VAL A 28 -2.60 -2.28 -12.71
C VAL A 28 -2.81 -1.19 -11.66
N VAL A 29 -2.77 0.09 -12.06
CA VAL A 29 -3.00 1.20 -11.13
C VAL A 29 -4.44 1.23 -10.63
N THR A 30 -5.41 0.88 -11.48
CA THR A 30 -6.82 0.76 -11.08
C THR A 30 -7.00 -0.33 -10.04
N MET A 31 -6.46 -1.53 -10.28
CA MET A 31 -6.47 -2.63 -9.30
C MET A 31 -5.81 -2.21 -7.97
N PHE A 32 -4.69 -1.48 -8.04
CA PHE A 32 -4.03 -0.96 -6.85
C PHE A 32 -4.91 0.01 -6.05
N PHE A 33 -5.71 0.85 -6.71
CA PHE A 33 -6.64 1.76 -6.00
C PHE A 33 -7.78 1.01 -5.33
N ASP A 34 -8.37 0.02 -5.99
CA ASP A 34 -9.42 -0.82 -5.40
C ASP A 34 -8.90 -1.59 -4.17
N ASP A 35 -7.70 -2.17 -4.28
CA ASP A 35 -7.03 -2.85 -3.17
C ASP A 35 -6.71 -1.88 -2.03
N SER A 36 -6.22 -0.68 -2.35
CA SER A 36 -5.90 0.37 -1.39
C SER A 36 -7.12 0.76 -0.54
N GLU A 37 -8.26 1.00 -1.19
CA GLU A 37 -9.48 1.39 -0.51
C GLU A 37 -9.95 0.30 0.47
N ASN A 38 -9.92 -0.96 0.05
CA ASN A 38 -10.29 -2.09 0.89
C ASN A 38 -9.36 -2.26 2.09
N LEU A 39 -8.04 -2.15 1.88
CA LEU A 39 -7.04 -2.27 2.95
C LEU A 39 -7.17 -1.16 3.98
N ILE A 40 -7.34 0.10 3.55
CA ILE A 40 -7.51 1.25 4.44
C ILE A 40 -8.80 1.09 5.26
N LYS A 41 -9.92 0.72 4.63
CA LYS A 41 -11.19 0.48 5.32
C LYS A 41 -11.07 -0.64 6.37
N ASN A 42 -10.38 -1.73 6.04
CA ASN A 42 -10.23 -2.84 6.98
C ASN A 42 -9.30 -2.49 8.15
N MET A 43 -8.22 -1.74 7.92
CA MET A 43 -7.38 -1.21 9.01
C MET A 43 -8.19 -0.27 9.93
N ALA A 44 -8.99 0.63 9.37
CA ALA A 44 -9.86 1.52 10.14
C ALA A 44 -10.85 0.73 11.01
N ARG A 45 -11.50 -0.29 10.45
CA ARG A 45 -12.41 -1.18 11.21
C ARG A 45 -11.69 -1.90 12.36
N CYS A 46 -10.45 -2.34 12.17
CA CYS A 46 -9.69 -2.98 13.24
C CYS A 46 -9.28 -1.99 14.34
N LEU A 47 -9.05 -0.71 14.01
CA LEU A 47 -8.78 0.36 14.97
C LEU A 47 -10.02 0.72 15.82
N GLU A 48 -11.21 0.62 15.24
CA GLU A 48 -12.48 0.87 15.94
C GLU A 48 -12.88 -0.23 16.95
N GLN A 49 -12.23 -1.40 16.89
CA GLN A 49 -12.48 -2.48 17.84
C GLN A 49 -11.94 -2.15 19.24
N VAL A 50 -12.57 -2.72 20.28
CA VAL A 50 -12.14 -2.56 21.68
C VAL A 50 -11.88 -3.93 22.31
N PRO A 51 -10.62 -4.30 22.57
CA PRO A 51 -9.39 -3.58 22.21
C PRO A 51 -9.14 -3.63 20.68
N ALA A 52 -8.39 -2.66 20.15
CA ALA A 52 -8.02 -2.63 18.75
C ALA A 52 -7.18 -3.86 18.36
N ASP A 53 -7.46 -4.43 17.17
CA ASP A 53 -6.76 -5.62 16.69
C ASP A 53 -5.47 -5.23 15.95
N PHE A 54 -4.44 -4.87 16.71
CA PHE A 54 -3.12 -4.49 16.17
C PHE A 54 -2.45 -5.59 15.35
N LYS A 55 -2.77 -6.87 15.60
CA LYS A 55 -2.23 -7.98 14.82
C LYS A 55 -2.82 -7.96 13.40
N GLN A 56 -4.13 -7.76 13.30
CA GLN A 56 -4.80 -7.68 12.00
C GLN A 56 -4.47 -6.38 11.26
N ILE A 57 -4.29 -5.26 11.98
CA ILE A 57 -3.82 -4.00 11.39
C ILE A 57 -2.41 -4.17 10.79
N ASP A 58 -1.47 -4.80 11.50
CA ASP A 58 -0.13 -5.09 10.97
C ASP A 58 -0.17 -5.94 9.70
N ALA A 59 -1.04 -6.97 9.68
CA ALA A 59 -1.21 -7.81 8.49
C ALA A 59 -1.69 -7.00 7.27
N TYR A 60 -2.69 -6.12 7.44
CA TYR A 60 -3.16 -5.26 6.35
C TYR A 60 -2.12 -4.20 5.95
N ALA A 61 -1.41 -3.60 6.90
CA ALA A 61 -0.32 -2.66 6.60
C ALA A 61 0.82 -3.35 5.83
N HIS A 62 1.13 -4.60 6.17
CA HIS A 62 2.11 -5.40 5.45
C HIS A 62 1.67 -5.70 4.01
N GLN A 63 0.41 -6.11 3.83
CA GLN A 63 -0.15 -6.32 2.49
C GLN A 63 -0.12 -5.02 1.68
N TYR A 64 -0.48 -3.89 2.30
CA TYR A 64 -0.51 -2.61 1.63
C TYR A 64 0.90 -2.12 1.25
N LYS A 65 1.89 -2.40 2.10
CA LYS A 65 3.31 -2.18 1.79
C LYS A 65 3.72 -2.94 0.52
N GLY A 66 3.33 -4.22 0.42
CA GLY A 66 3.63 -5.08 -0.73
C GLY A 66 2.99 -4.56 -2.01
N SER A 67 1.69 -4.29 -1.98
CA SER A 67 0.94 -3.74 -3.13
C SER A 67 1.46 -2.37 -3.56
N SER A 68 1.80 -1.49 -2.60
CA SER A 68 2.44 -0.20 -2.90
C SER A 68 3.82 -0.37 -3.52
N ALA A 69 4.58 -1.38 -3.08
CA ALA A 69 5.89 -1.66 -3.65
C ALA A 69 5.78 -2.15 -5.10
N SER A 70 4.81 -2.99 -5.45
CA SER A 70 4.68 -3.55 -6.81
C SER A 70 4.33 -2.51 -7.88
N VAL A 71 3.64 -1.43 -7.51
CA VAL A 71 3.32 -0.31 -8.42
C VAL A 71 4.30 0.86 -8.30
N GLY A 72 5.30 0.77 -7.42
CA GLY A 72 6.28 1.83 -7.18
C GLY A 72 5.75 3.05 -6.43
N ALA A 73 4.65 2.92 -5.67
CA ALA A 73 4.13 3.97 -4.78
C ALA A 73 5.02 4.12 -3.52
N ALA A 74 6.23 4.66 -3.72
CA ALA A 74 7.33 4.65 -2.77
C ALA A 74 6.97 5.26 -1.41
N ARG A 75 6.24 6.38 -1.41
CA ARG A 75 5.84 7.05 -0.17
C ARG A 75 4.84 6.23 0.64
N VAL A 76 3.87 5.60 0.00
CA VAL A 76 2.88 4.74 0.68
C VAL A 76 3.58 3.51 1.27
N LYS A 77 4.44 2.86 0.47
CA LYS A 77 5.32 1.77 0.94
C LYS A 77 6.10 2.17 2.20
N SER A 78 6.68 3.37 2.21
CA SER A 78 7.45 3.88 3.37
C SER A 78 6.57 4.09 4.60
N VAL A 79 5.36 4.66 4.43
CA VAL A 79 4.43 4.86 5.54
C VAL A 79 4.02 3.52 6.14
N CYS A 80 3.64 2.54 5.31
CA CYS A 80 3.29 1.20 5.79
C CYS A 80 4.46 0.51 6.52
N ALA A 81 5.70 0.70 6.05
CA ALA A 81 6.88 0.17 6.74
C ALA A 81 7.09 0.81 8.12
N ASN A 82 6.89 2.12 8.23
CA ASN A 82 6.99 2.87 9.48
C ASN A 82 5.78 2.67 10.41
N PHE A 83 4.68 2.09 9.91
CA PHE A 83 3.49 1.82 10.70
C PHE A 83 3.65 0.61 11.62
N ARG A 84 4.42 -0.40 11.17
CA ARG A 84 4.62 -1.68 11.87
C ARG A 84 5.09 -1.54 13.34
N PRO A 85 6.06 -0.68 13.69
CA PRO A 85 6.44 -0.48 15.09
C PRO A 85 5.27 -0.09 16.00
N PHE A 86 4.32 0.74 15.52
CA PHE A 86 3.15 1.13 16.31
C PHE A 86 2.22 -0.06 16.55
N CYS A 87 2.10 -0.97 15.59
CA CYS A 87 1.37 -2.23 15.78
C CYS A 87 2.06 -3.14 16.81
N GLU A 88 3.39 -3.26 16.74
CA GLU A 88 4.17 -4.08 17.68
C GLU A 88 4.07 -3.57 19.12
N THR A 89 4.08 -2.24 19.31
CA THR A 89 3.93 -1.61 20.64
C THR A 89 2.48 -1.33 21.03
N LYS A 90 1.50 -1.66 20.18
CA LYS A 90 0.07 -1.36 20.37
C LYS A 90 -0.20 0.12 20.68
N ASN A 91 0.50 1.01 19.99
CA ASN A 91 0.34 2.46 20.13
C ASN A 91 -0.87 2.93 19.30
N LEU A 92 -1.93 3.40 19.97
CA LEU A 92 -3.14 3.93 19.31
C LEU A 92 -2.92 5.33 18.69
N ASP A 93 -1.98 6.11 19.21
CA ASP A 93 -1.73 7.48 18.77
C ASP A 93 -0.78 7.54 17.55
N GLY A 94 -0.08 6.43 17.26
CA GLY A 94 0.95 6.34 16.23
C GLY A 94 2.17 7.22 16.50
#